data_AF-A0AAU0ZJ20-F1
#
_entry.id   AF-A0AAU0ZJ20-F1
#
_cell.length_a   1.000
_cell.length_b   1.000
_cell.length_c   1.000
_cell.angle_alpha   90.00
_cell.angle_beta   90.00
_cell.angle_gamma   90.00
#
_symmetry.space_group_name_H-M   'P 1'
#
loop_
_entity.id
_entity.type
_entity.pdbx_description
1 polymer ?
#
loop_
_entity_poly.entity_id
_entity_poly.type
_entity_poly.pdbx_seq_one_letter_code
_entity_poly.pdbx_strand_id
1 'polypeptide(L)'
;MGWLEIALTTAGLLIGVVSVATPFAADRRARRSKRVGFRKQMDIAIGHNGPAGEGDPRFGLFNDLPGMRDATLVLLRIENDGSRHVEASDYIDANHGLTAEFPGRSIQALDVTLTDEHASLWSHFEDEPGLVVAAPGTLRIPKVPLKPGAYYKILVLLTGGSEGDKVTVTGDIKDGKLHENHSLTPDEKPPVFSSRARWTTVTLGVALIAAATLPLLTPSPLPDDCESGRLRLTGSTAFAPVMRELAQKYRDHCGGGPRITVAARGSRTGVRELALSGEESGSTAGRIAFSDGPRPASYTRLSESRIAVSLFTLVAHDGVRLTNLSVADARRVYRGEIRNWSRLGGPDLPVVLVSRTSGSGTRSALTARVLAGADEPPASSDDCVNRTARTGARVLRCELDSTEQVLDTVAHTPGALGYSELRAASPPDAPKGLHRLTLDGHTPDPDRLDAGGYPYREIEYAYTYGRPPADSLASSFLSYAVDNGTGKGVVATHGHLPCGTPVGLRVCGKDD
;
A
#
# COMPACT_ATOMS: atom_id res chain seq x y z
N MET A 1 -3.96 -7.36 11.55
CA MET A 1 -3.09 -6.23 11.14
C MET A 1 -3.55 -4.95 11.82
N GLY A 2 -3.00 -4.56 12.98
CA GLY A 2 -3.47 -3.34 13.68
C GLY A 2 -2.43 -2.68 14.55
N TRP A 3 -1.62 -3.45 15.27
CA TRP A 3 -0.59 -2.89 16.16
C TRP A 3 0.61 -2.28 15.44
N LEU A 4 1.02 -2.84 14.29
CA LEU A 4 2.19 -2.36 13.56
C LEU A 4 1.93 -1.02 12.88
N GLU A 5 0.73 -0.81 12.31
CA GLU A 5 0.36 0.45 11.67
C GLU A 5 0.15 1.58 12.70
N ILE A 6 -0.45 1.26 13.86
CA ILE A 6 -0.55 2.20 14.98
C ILE A 6 0.86 2.53 15.51
N ALA A 7 1.76 1.55 15.62
CA ALA A 7 3.15 1.79 16.03
C ALA A 7 3.91 2.67 15.03
N LEU A 8 3.73 2.46 13.72
CA LEU A 8 4.39 3.26 12.68
C LEU A 8 3.86 4.70 12.62
N THR A 9 2.55 4.89 12.75
CA THR A 9 1.94 6.23 12.76
C THR A 9 2.31 7.02 14.03
N THR A 10 2.29 6.39 15.20
CA THR A 10 2.75 7.01 16.46
C THR A 10 4.25 7.33 16.43
N ALA A 11 5.09 6.45 15.86
CA ALA A 11 6.52 6.72 15.69
C ALA A 11 6.77 7.93 14.77
N GLY A 12 6.03 8.05 13.66
CA GLY A 12 6.13 9.21 12.76
C GLY A 12 5.78 10.54 13.45
N LEU A 13 4.73 10.54 14.27
CA LEU A 13 4.29 11.71 15.03
C LEU A 13 5.32 12.13 16.10
N LEU A 14 5.89 11.14 16.80
CA LEU A 14 6.97 11.37 17.78
C LEU A 14 8.24 11.94 17.13
N ILE A 15 8.65 11.41 15.97
CA ILE A 15 9.79 11.93 15.21
C ILE A 15 9.54 13.40 14.80
N GLY A 16 8.32 13.72 14.35
CA GLY A 16 7.93 15.09 14.02
C GLY A 16 8.07 16.05 15.22
N VAL A 17 7.56 15.68 16.41
CA VAL A 17 7.66 16.52 17.61
C VAL A 17 9.12 16.70 18.08
N VAL A 18 9.90 15.62 18.10
CA VAL A 18 11.33 15.66 18.48
C VAL A 18 12.12 16.53 17.51
N SER A 19 11.77 16.53 16.22
CA SER A 19 12.47 17.31 15.20
C SER A 19 12.38 18.83 15.39
N VAL A 20 11.28 19.30 15.98
CA VAL A 20 11.04 20.73 16.25
C VAL A 20 11.64 21.14 17.60
N ALA A 21 11.53 20.28 18.63
CA ALA A 21 11.95 20.61 19.98
C ALA A 21 13.48 20.66 20.15
N THR A 22 14.21 19.77 19.47
CA THR A 22 15.66 19.61 19.62
C THR A 22 16.49 20.83 19.17
N PRO A 23 16.27 21.43 17.98
CA PRO A 23 17.00 22.62 17.57
C PRO A 23 16.68 23.83 18.45
N PHE A 24 15.44 23.97 18.93
CA PHE A 24 15.04 25.04 19.84
C PHE A 24 15.74 24.90 21.22
N ALA A 25 15.83 23.69 21.76
CA ALA A 25 16.53 23.42 23.00
C ALA A 25 18.06 23.65 22.87
N ALA A 26 18.65 23.27 21.74
CA ALA A 26 20.07 23.50 21.45
C ALA A 26 20.39 25.00 21.32
N ASP A 27 19.56 25.77 20.60
CA ASP A 27 19.73 27.22 20.46
C ASP A 27 19.60 27.94 21.81
N ARG A 28 18.61 27.56 22.62
CA ARG A 28 18.42 28.11 23.97
C ARG A 28 19.60 27.82 24.90
N ARG A 29 20.28 26.69 24.74
CA ARG A 29 21.47 26.32 25.52
C ARG A 29 22.72 27.08 25.06
N ALA A 30 22.87 27.34 23.76
CA ALA A 30 23.96 28.17 23.22
C ALA A 30 23.86 29.64 23.68
N ARG A 31 22.65 30.18 23.80
CA ARG A 31 22.35 31.52 24.33
C ARG A 31 22.48 31.65 25.86
N ARG A 32 23.31 30.86 26.55
CA ARG A 32 23.47 30.92 28.03
C ARG A 32 24.93 31.08 28.50
N SER A 33 25.83 31.63 27.68
CA SER A 33 27.25 31.78 28.02
C SER A 33 27.64 33.23 28.37
N LYS A 34 28.62 33.39 29.26
CA LYS A 34 29.34 34.65 29.52
C LYS A 34 30.37 34.84 28.40
N ARG A 35 30.33 35.96 27.68
CA ARG A 35 31.25 36.22 26.57
C ARG A 35 31.67 37.69 26.61
N VAL A 36 32.97 37.91 26.65
CA VAL A 36 33.55 39.26 26.53
C VAL A 36 34.18 39.35 25.15
N GLY A 37 33.73 40.31 24.36
CA GLY A 37 34.28 40.64 23.05
C GLY A 37 35.17 41.88 23.17
N PHE A 38 36.28 41.90 22.45
CA PHE A 38 37.04 43.13 22.25
C PHE A 38 37.26 43.39 20.76
N ARG A 39 37.35 44.66 20.37
CA ARG A 39 37.72 45.04 18.99
C ARG A 39 38.45 46.36 18.94
N LYS A 40 39.41 46.44 18.02
CA LYS A 40 40.09 47.67 17.62
C LYS A 40 39.16 48.46 16.70
N GLN A 41 38.50 49.49 17.22
CA GLN A 41 37.58 50.33 16.43
C GLN A 41 38.32 51.35 15.58
N MET A 42 39.48 51.80 16.06
CA MET A 42 40.33 52.80 15.40
C MET A 42 41.77 52.53 15.77
N ASP A 43 42.69 52.74 14.82
CA ASP A 43 44.14 52.75 14.99
C ASP A 43 44.64 53.66 13.89
N ILE A 44 44.91 54.93 14.20
CA ILE A 44 45.26 55.95 13.21
C ILE A 44 46.56 56.62 13.59
N ALA A 45 47.42 56.90 12.60
CA ALA A 45 48.58 57.75 12.82
C ALA A 45 48.16 59.22 13.04
N ILE A 46 48.71 59.86 14.07
CA ILE A 46 48.58 61.29 14.34
C ILE A 46 49.85 61.99 13.82
N GLY A 47 49.69 62.92 12.86
CA GLY A 47 50.78 63.83 12.47
C GLY A 47 51.72 63.35 11.34
N HIS A 48 51.45 62.28 10.60
CA HIS A 48 52.41 61.87 9.57
C HIS A 48 52.39 62.78 8.31
N ASN A 49 53.45 63.57 8.10
CA ASN A 49 53.83 64.08 6.78
C ASN A 49 54.60 62.96 6.07
N GLY A 50 53.94 62.21 5.19
CA GLY A 50 54.63 61.28 4.31
C GLY A 50 55.61 62.01 3.35
N PRO A 51 56.68 61.35 2.87
CA PRO A 51 57.51 61.92 1.81
C PRO A 51 56.63 62.19 0.57
N ALA A 52 56.78 63.36 -0.03
CA ALA A 52 55.93 63.88 -1.10
C ALA A 52 55.60 62.84 -2.19
N GLY A 53 54.36 62.35 -2.19
CA GLY A 53 53.82 61.43 -3.19
C GLY A 53 52.44 60.94 -2.77
N GLU A 54 51.39 61.61 -3.28
CA GLU A 54 49.97 61.24 -3.22
C GLU A 54 49.36 60.93 -1.84
N GLY A 55 48.70 61.92 -1.24
CA GLY A 55 47.71 61.68 -0.18
C GLY A 55 47.60 62.81 0.84
N ASP A 56 46.61 63.69 0.61
CA ASP A 56 45.93 64.61 1.54
C ASP A 56 46.76 65.24 2.70
N PRO A 57 47.12 66.55 2.62
CA PRO A 57 47.88 67.22 3.68
C PRO A 57 47.04 67.36 4.95
N ARG A 58 47.24 66.45 5.91
CA ARG A 58 46.60 66.53 7.23
C ARG A 58 47.34 67.53 8.12
N PHE A 59 46.76 68.71 8.32
CA PHE A 59 47.23 69.67 9.31
C PHE A 59 47.15 69.08 10.72
N GLY A 60 48.29 68.88 11.38
CA GLY A 60 48.35 68.38 12.75
C GLY A 60 49.36 69.16 13.59
N LEU A 61 48.87 69.88 14.60
CA LEU A 61 49.67 70.59 15.63
C LEU A 61 50.50 69.64 16.52
N PHE A 62 50.33 68.33 16.36
CA PHE A 62 50.98 67.31 17.19
C PHE A 62 52.45 67.03 16.80
N ASN A 63 52.87 67.38 15.59
CA ASN A 63 54.27 67.18 15.14
C ASN A 63 55.28 68.07 15.85
N ASP A 64 54.82 69.20 16.36
CA ASP A 64 55.63 70.19 17.05
C ASP A 64 55.81 69.84 18.55
N LEU A 65 55.09 68.82 19.03
CA LEU A 65 55.23 68.32 20.39
C LEU A 65 56.40 67.32 20.48
N PRO A 66 57.31 67.47 21.47
CA PRO A 66 58.44 66.56 21.65
C PRO A 66 57.97 65.11 21.80
N GLY A 67 58.49 64.21 20.96
CA GLY A 67 58.25 62.76 21.07
C GLY A 67 56.94 62.25 20.44
N MET A 68 56.20 63.05 19.65
CA MET A 68 54.93 62.64 19.02
C MET A 68 54.97 62.40 17.50
N ARG A 69 56.17 62.32 16.90
CA ARG A 69 56.33 62.19 15.42
C ARG A 69 55.81 60.87 14.84
N ASP A 70 55.69 59.85 15.68
CA ASP A 70 55.22 58.49 15.39
C ASP A 70 54.02 58.13 16.28
N ALA A 71 53.23 59.15 16.65
CA ALA A 71 52.08 58.94 17.52
C ALA A 71 50.95 58.20 16.79
N THR A 72 50.32 57.24 17.46
CA THR A 72 49.11 56.55 17.00
C THR A 72 48.01 56.65 18.04
N LEU A 73 46.77 56.72 17.58
CA LEU A 73 45.58 56.75 18.43
C LEU A 73 44.77 55.48 18.23
N VAL A 74 44.65 54.68 19.29
CA VAL A 74 43.91 53.43 19.26
C VAL A 74 42.64 53.54 20.10
N LEU A 75 41.49 53.16 19.54
CA LEU A 75 40.22 53.04 20.26
C LEU A 75 39.87 51.56 20.42
N LEU A 76 40.04 51.04 21.63
CA LEU A 76 39.61 49.69 22.00
C LEU A 76 38.20 49.72 22.56
N ARG A 77 37.32 48.89 22.01
CA ARG A 77 35.98 48.64 22.58
C ARG A 77 35.96 47.27 23.22
N ILE A 78 35.52 47.21 24.47
CA ILE A 78 35.30 45.97 25.22
C ILE A 78 33.80 45.89 25.55
N GLU A 79 33.18 44.75 25.26
CA GLU A 79 31.74 44.57 25.40
C GLU A 79 31.38 43.16 25.86
N ASN A 80 30.22 43.02 26.53
CA ASN A 80 29.62 41.72 26.79
C ASN A 80 28.64 41.36 25.68
N ASP A 81 29.07 40.54 24.72
CA ASP A 81 28.25 40.01 23.64
C ASP A 81 27.61 38.64 23.99
N GLY A 82 27.73 38.24 25.26
CA GLY A 82 27.04 37.11 25.86
C GLY A 82 25.65 37.49 26.39
N SER A 83 24.90 36.48 26.82
CA SER A 83 23.55 36.66 27.39
C SER A 83 23.52 36.66 28.91
N ARG A 84 24.66 36.40 29.55
CA ARG A 84 24.83 36.40 31.01
C ARG A 84 25.61 37.63 31.45
N HIS A 85 25.25 38.18 32.59
CA HIS A 85 26.02 39.21 33.26
C HIS A 85 27.44 38.68 33.59
N VAL A 86 28.45 39.51 33.34
CA VAL A 86 29.83 39.29 33.77
C VAL A 86 30.04 40.15 35.00
N GLU A 87 30.29 39.53 36.14
CA GLU A 87 30.55 40.21 37.41
C GLU A 87 32.05 40.42 37.61
N ALA A 88 32.45 41.30 38.52
CA ALA A 88 33.87 41.51 38.84
C ALA A 88 34.56 40.22 39.32
N SER A 89 33.84 39.34 40.03
CA SER A 89 34.35 38.03 40.48
C SER A 89 34.53 37.00 39.36
N ASP A 90 34.04 37.27 38.14
CA ASP A 90 34.20 36.35 37.02
C ASP A 90 35.56 36.48 36.33
N TYR A 91 36.26 37.60 36.51
CA TYR A 91 37.63 37.77 36.05
C TYR A 91 38.56 36.95 36.93
N ILE A 92 39.25 35.97 36.35
CA ILE A 92 40.03 34.97 37.09
C ILE A 92 41.29 35.58 37.72
N ASP A 93 41.94 36.53 37.04
CA ASP A 93 43.11 37.23 37.58
C ASP A 93 42.75 37.97 38.88
N ALA A 94 43.60 37.91 39.89
CA ALA A 94 43.30 38.50 41.19
C ALA A 94 43.30 40.03 41.19
N ASN A 95 44.17 40.64 40.38
CA ASN A 95 44.56 42.05 40.47
C ASN A 95 43.87 42.93 39.43
N HIS A 96 43.49 42.38 38.27
CA HIS A 96 42.89 43.14 37.18
C HIS A 96 41.94 42.28 36.35
N GLY A 97 41.20 42.89 35.42
CA GLY A 97 40.24 42.20 34.57
C GLY A 97 40.88 41.66 33.29
N LEU A 98 41.42 42.56 32.48
CA LEU A 98 41.99 42.26 31.16
C LEU A 98 43.33 42.98 30.98
N THR A 99 44.23 42.43 30.17
CA THR A 99 45.46 43.11 29.75
C THR A 99 45.39 43.42 28.26
N ALA A 100 45.63 44.67 27.88
CA ALA A 100 45.83 45.08 26.50
C ALA A 100 47.33 45.33 26.25
N GLU A 101 47.85 44.72 25.19
CA GLU A 101 49.25 44.85 24.77
C GLU A 101 49.33 45.52 23.40
N PHE A 102 50.25 46.47 23.30
CA PHE A 102 50.61 47.26 22.13
C PHE A 102 52.11 47.02 21.84
N PRO A 103 52.48 45.88 21.25
CA PRO A 103 53.88 45.51 21.05
C PRO A 103 54.64 46.56 20.24
N GLY A 104 55.84 46.93 20.71
CA GLY A 104 56.68 47.93 20.05
C GLY A 104 56.23 49.39 20.25
N ARG A 105 55.10 49.64 20.93
CA ARG A 105 54.57 50.98 21.18
C ARG A 105 54.63 51.35 22.67
N SER A 106 54.66 52.64 22.97
CA SER A 106 54.68 53.20 24.33
C SER A 106 53.45 54.08 24.59
N ILE A 107 52.70 53.80 25.65
CA ILE A 107 51.49 54.53 26.08
C ILE A 107 51.89 55.89 26.65
N GLN A 108 51.37 56.95 26.05
CA GLN A 108 51.59 58.34 26.46
C GLN A 108 50.41 58.91 27.24
N ALA A 109 49.19 58.58 26.80
CA ALA A 109 47.96 59.01 27.45
C ALA A 109 46.83 58.01 27.24
N LEU A 110 45.85 58.04 28.13
CA LEU A 110 44.68 57.17 28.14
C LEU A 110 43.44 58.01 28.44
N ASP A 111 42.33 57.66 27.82
CA ASP A 111 41.01 58.17 28.16
C ASP A 111 39.98 57.04 28.05
N VAL A 112 38.94 57.08 28.90
CA VAL A 112 37.84 56.10 28.88
C VAL A 112 36.58 56.82 28.50
N THR A 113 35.87 56.28 27.51
CA THR A 113 34.56 56.81 27.11
C THR A 113 33.47 55.79 27.42
N LEU A 114 32.50 56.21 28.23
CA LEU A 114 31.25 55.50 28.48
C LEU A 114 30.10 56.19 27.74
N THR A 115 29.00 55.47 27.57
CA THR A 115 27.72 56.08 27.16
C THR A 115 26.91 56.41 28.41
N ASP A 116 25.98 57.36 28.31
CA ASP A 116 25.10 57.76 29.42
C ASP A 116 24.35 56.56 30.04
N GLU A 117 24.00 55.56 29.22
CA GLU A 117 23.34 54.32 29.64
C GLU A 117 24.22 53.41 30.52
N HIS A 118 25.54 53.63 30.53
CA HIS A 118 26.52 52.83 31.25
C HIS A 118 27.38 53.66 32.22
N ALA A 119 26.93 54.87 32.59
CA ALA A 119 27.65 55.77 33.49
C ALA A 119 28.04 55.13 34.83
N SER A 120 27.28 54.14 35.32
CA SER A 120 27.60 53.40 36.55
C SER A 120 28.89 52.58 36.47
N LEU A 121 29.46 52.36 35.28
CA LEU A 121 30.75 51.68 35.12
C LEU A 121 31.93 52.60 35.47
N TRP A 122 31.71 53.92 35.56
CA TRP A 122 32.78 54.90 35.74
C TRP A 122 33.56 54.71 37.05
N SER A 123 32.89 54.31 38.13
CA SER A 123 33.53 54.07 39.43
C SER A 123 34.64 53.01 39.36
N HIS A 124 34.54 52.04 38.45
CA HIS A 124 35.57 51.00 38.29
C HIS A 124 36.88 51.50 37.66
N PHE A 125 36.86 52.70 37.07
CA PHE A 125 38.05 53.34 36.49
C PHE A 125 38.64 54.43 37.39
N GLU A 126 37.85 54.96 38.33
CA GLU A 126 38.29 55.94 39.33
C GLU A 126 38.89 55.27 40.59
N ASP A 127 38.36 54.11 40.99
CA ASP A 127 38.82 53.37 42.17
C ASP A 127 40.11 52.58 41.87
N GLU A 128 41.09 52.64 42.77
CA GLU A 128 42.34 51.87 42.68
C GLU A 128 42.07 50.36 42.59
N PRO A 129 42.65 49.64 41.60
CA PRO A 129 43.80 50.05 40.80
C PRO A 129 43.50 50.83 39.50
N GLY A 130 42.23 51.05 39.12
CA GLY A 130 41.88 51.78 37.89
C GLY A 130 42.57 51.25 36.62
N LEU A 131 42.82 52.12 35.65
CA LEU A 131 43.69 51.80 34.51
C LEU A 131 45.17 51.96 34.88
N VAL A 132 45.95 50.89 34.73
CA VAL A 132 47.38 50.92 35.07
C VAL A 132 48.25 50.62 33.85
N VAL A 133 49.16 51.53 33.52
CA VAL A 133 50.25 51.26 32.57
C VAL A 133 51.32 50.44 33.28
N ALA A 134 51.34 49.14 33.04
CA ALA A 134 52.25 48.20 33.72
C ALA A 134 53.65 48.15 33.10
N ALA A 135 53.75 48.45 31.80
CA ALA A 135 54.98 48.57 31.02
C ALA A 135 54.71 49.51 29.83
N PRO A 136 55.71 50.00 29.08
CA PRO A 136 55.51 50.99 28.02
C PRO A 136 54.35 50.64 27.08
N GLY A 137 54.21 49.40 26.62
CA GLY A 137 53.12 48.97 25.74
C GLY A 137 52.04 48.11 26.40
N THR A 138 51.94 48.07 27.74
CA THR A 138 51.05 47.13 28.44
C THR A 138 50.11 47.86 29.37
N LEU A 139 48.81 47.77 29.10
CA LEU A 139 47.73 48.35 29.87
C LEU A 139 46.97 47.26 30.64
N ARG A 140 46.92 47.38 31.97
CA ARG A 140 46.03 46.59 32.82
C ARG A 140 44.70 47.31 32.98
N ILE A 141 43.63 46.62 32.63
CA ILE A 141 42.25 47.10 32.67
C ILE A 141 41.58 46.53 33.92
N PRO A 142 40.87 47.34 34.73
CA PRO A 142 40.28 46.87 35.98
C PRO A 142 39.14 45.87 35.71
N LYS A 143 38.67 45.24 36.79
CA LYS A 143 37.53 44.31 36.72
C LYS A 143 36.24 45.12 36.57
N VAL A 144 35.71 45.17 35.36
CA VAL A 144 34.49 45.94 35.04
C VAL A 144 33.31 44.98 34.89
N PRO A 145 32.29 45.02 35.76
CA PRO A 145 31.07 44.25 35.57
C PRO A 145 30.34 44.69 34.29
N LEU A 146 29.93 43.75 33.45
CA LEU A 146 29.25 44.04 32.18
C LEU A 146 27.91 43.32 32.08
N LYS A 147 26.81 44.07 31.99
CA LYS A 147 25.48 43.54 31.61
C LYS A 147 25.50 43.08 30.15
N PRO A 148 24.65 42.12 29.75
CA PRO A 148 24.50 41.76 28.33
C PRO A 148 24.29 43.00 27.46
N GLY A 149 25.13 43.19 26.44
CA GLY A 149 25.12 44.37 25.55
C GLY A 149 25.89 45.59 26.05
N ALA A 150 26.30 45.62 27.32
CA ALA A 150 27.06 46.75 27.86
C ALA A 150 28.50 46.78 27.33
N TYR A 151 29.03 47.99 27.15
CA TYR A 151 30.39 48.22 26.64
C TYR A 151 31.03 49.48 27.22
N TYR A 152 32.35 49.53 27.13
CA TYR A 152 33.14 50.74 27.34
C TYR A 152 34.23 50.84 26.26
N LYS A 153 34.78 52.04 26.09
CA LYS A 153 35.86 52.29 25.14
C LYS A 153 37.06 52.89 25.84
N ILE A 154 38.25 52.45 25.47
CA ILE A 154 39.51 53.01 25.93
C ILE A 154 40.21 53.62 24.71
N LEU A 155 40.44 54.92 24.76
CA LEU A 155 41.25 55.66 23.82
C LEU A 155 42.69 55.70 24.34
N VAL A 156 43.64 55.27 23.54
CA VAL A 156 45.04 55.13 23.93
C VAL A 156 45.90 55.91 22.94
N LEU A 157 46.65 56.89 23.44
CA LEU A 157 47.69 57.58 22.69
C LEU A 157 49.01 56.84 22.86
N LEU A 158 49.62 56.44 21.75
CA LEU A 158 50.80 55.60 21.69
C LEU A 158 51.90 56.29 20.87
N THR A 159 53.19 56.00 21.14
CA THR A 159 54.35 56.40 20.31
C THR A 159 55.27 55.19 20.06
N GLY A 160 56.21 55.27 19.12
CA GLY A 160 57.19 54.19 18.84
C GLY A 160 56.82 53.16 17.77
N GLY A 161 55.64 53.25 17.13
CA GLY A 161 55.17 52.27 16.14
C GLY A 161 54.27 52.86 15.05
N SER A 162 53.66 51.99 14.23
CA SER A 162 52.93 52.39 13.01
C SER A 162 51.46 51.97 13.07
N GLU A 163 50.58 52.68 12.34
CA GLU A 163 49.20 52.26 12.14
C GLU A 163 49.13 50.80 11.65
N GLY A 164 48.22 50.01 12.23
CA GLY A 164 47.99 48.63 11.81
C GLY A 164 48.74 47.56 12.62
N ASP A 165 49.70 47.93 13.48
CA ASP A 165 50.33 46.95 14.38
C ASP A 165 49.30 46.20 15.23
N LYS A 166 49.69 44.99 15.62
CA LYS A 166 48.83 44.06 16.32
C LYS A 166 48.51 44.60 17.72
N VAL A 167 47.24 44.62 18.09
CA VAL A 167 46.79 44.89 19.45
C VAL A 167 46.17 43.61 20.00
N THR A 168 46.68 43.12 21.13
CA THR A 168 46.18 41.90 21.76
C THR A 168 45.53 42.22 23.10
N VAL A 169 44.34 41.67 23.33
CA VAL A 169 43.68 41.72 24.64
C VAL A 169 43.60 40.30 25.18
N THR A 170 44.10 40.10 26.39
CA THR A 170 44.16 38.82 27.08
C THR A 170 43.44 38.90 28.43
N GLY A 171 42.94 37.76 28.91
CA GLY A 171 42.24 37.65 30.19
C GLY A 171 41.30 36.45 30.20
N ASP A 172 41.11 35.89 31.39
CA ASP A 172 40.30 34.69 31.58
C ASP A 172 39.00 35.01 32.33
N ILE A 173 37.90 34.45 31.82
CA ILE A 173 36.54 34.64 32.37
C ILE A 173 36.01 33.29 32.84
N LYS A 174 35.65 33.19 34.12
CA LYS A 174 35.05 31.99 34.71
C LYS A 174 33.76 31.62 33.96
N ASP A 175 33.66 30.36 33.53
CA ASP A 175 32.51 29.83 32.77
C ASP A 175 32.16 30.66 31.52
N GLY A 176 33.18 31.32 30.94
CA GLY A 176 33.05 32.21 29.80
C GLY A 176 34.30 32.20 28.92
N LYS A 177 34.33 33.12 27.94
CA LYS A 177 35.51 33.30 27.09
C LYS A 177 35.70 34.75 26.66
N LEU A 178 36.95 35.16 26.56
CA LEU A 178 37.38 36.35 25.82
C LEU A 178 37.57 35.98 24.34
N HIS A 179 37.17 36.85 23.42
CA HIS A 179 37.42 36.66 22.00
C HIS A 179 37.46 38.00 21.27
N GLU A 180 38.18 38.02 20.15
CA GLU A 180 38.20 39.17 19.25
C GLU A 180 36.89 39.21 18.45
N ASN A 181 36.24 40.37 18.42
CA ASN A 181 35.00 40.59 17.70
C ASN A 181 35.25 41.31 16.37
N HIS A 182 34.51 40.95 15.32
CA HIS A 182 34.58 41.58 14.01
C HIS A 182 33.25 42.28 13.76
N SER A 183 33.26 43.52 13.26
CA SER A 183 32.02 44.19 12.85
C SER A 183 31.43 43.42 11.65
N LEU A 184 30.21 42.91 11.79
CA LEU A 184 29.43 42.42 10.65
C LEU A 184 29.25 43.57 9.66
N THR A 185 29.47 43.30 8.37
CA THR A 185 29.15 44.29 7.32
C THR A 185 27.64 44.56 7.30
N PRO A 186 27.16 45.73 6.84
CA PRO A 186 25.73 46.06 6.84
C PRO A 186 24.82 45.02 6.14
N ASP A 187 25.39 44.21 5.24
CA ASP A 187 24.68 43.21 4.45
C ASP A 187 24.71 41.78 5.04
N GLU A 188 25.46 41.54 6.12
CA GLU A 188 25.53 40.23 6.75
C GLU A 188 24.41 40.03 7.78
N LYS A 189 23.36 39.32 7.36
CA LYS A 189 22.33 38.83 8.30
C LYS A 189 22.88 37.69 9.15
N PRO A 190 22.82 37.76 10.49
CA PRO A 190 23.27 36.68 11.34
C PRO A 190 22.44 35.41 11.08
N PRO A 191 23.07 34.22 11.04
CA PRO A 191 22.35 32.98 10.80
C PRO A 191 21.35 32.73 11.93
N VAL A 192 20.07 32.58 11.57
CA VAL A 192 18.95 32.37 12.51
C VAL A 192 19.06 31.06 13.29
N PHE A 193 19.90 30.13 12.83
CA PHE A 193 20.15 28.83 13.44
C PHE A 193 21.63 28.46 13.37
N SER A 194 22.17 27.91 14.45
CA SER A 194 23.53 27.36 14.47
C SER A 194 23.73 26.27 13.41
N SER A 195 24.96 26.06 12.93
CA SER A 195 25.28 25.04 11.92
C SER A 195 24.86 23.63 12.34
N ARG A 196 24.90 23.34 13.65
CA ARG A 196 24.41 22.07 14.21
C ARG A 196 22.88 21.92 14.09
N ALA A 197 22.14 23.00 14.34
CA ALA A 197 20.68 23.01 14.18
C ALA A 197 20.24 22.83 12.72
N ARG A 198 21.01 23.35 11.75
CA ARG A 198 20.72 23.14 10.31
C ARG A 198 20.81 21.67 9.90
N TRP A 199 21.89 20.99 10.28
CA TRP A 199 22.09 19.57 9.93
C TRP A 199 21.05 18.65 10.59
N THR A 200 20.65 18.95 11.84
CA THR A 200 19.57 18.20 12.51
C THR A 200 18.22 18.38 11.81
N THR A 201 17.87 19.59 11.39
CA THR A 201 16.59 19.83 10.68
C THR A 201 16.55 19.12 9.32
N VAL A 202 17.67 19.10 8.59
CA VAL A 202 17.76 18.41 7.29
C VAL A 202 17.60 16.89 7.44
N THR A 203 18.32 16.28 8.39
CA THR A 203 18.26 14.82 8.62
C THR A 203 16.87 14.38 9.06
N LEU A 204 16.22 15.13 9.94
CA LEU A 204 14.86 14.83 10.38
C LEU A 204 13.82 15.04 9.27
N GLY A 205 13.99 16.06 8.42
CA GLY A 205 13.14 16.28 7.25
C GLY A 205 13.23 15.12 6.25
N VAL A 206 14.44 14.60 5.99
CA VAL A 206 14.64 13.42 5.14
C VAL A 206 14.00 12.17 5.75
N ALA A 207 14.14 11.97 7.06
CA ALA A 207 13.50 10.85 7.76
C ALA A 207 11.96 10.91 7.70
N LEU A 208 11.37 12.11 7.82
CA LEU A 208 9.93 12.32 7.70
C LEU A 208 9.43 12.00 6.29
N ILE A 209 10.14 12.46 5.25
CA ILE A 209 9.80 12.17 3.85
C ILE A 209 9.89 10.67 3.59
N ALA A 210 10.97 10.01 4.05
CA ALA A 210 11.13 8.56 3.90
C ALA A 210 10.02 7.76 4.61
N ALA A 211 9.58 8.21 5.80
CA ALA A 211 8.47 7.58 6.51
C ALA A 211 7.12 7.80 5.81
N ALA A 212 6.92 8.96 5.18
CA ALA A 212 5.69 9.28 4.44
C ALA A 212 5.59 8.58 3.08
N THR A 213 6.72 8.23 2.44
CA THR A 213 6.74 7.54 1.14
C THR A 213 6.70 6.02 1.24
N LEU A 214 7.06 5.45 2.39
CA LEU A 214 7.04 4.00 2.63
C LEU A 214 5.68 3.31 2.34
N PRO A 215 4.52 3.88 2.74
CA PRO A 215 3.21 3.26 2.50
C PRO A 215 2.83 3.20 1.01
N LEU A 216 3.38 4.10 0.19
CA LEU A 216 3.15 4.12 -1.26
C LEU A 216 3.93 3.02 -2.00
N LEU A 217 4.94 2.44 -1.35
CA LEU A 217 5.80 1.39 -1.90
C LEU A 217 5.37 -0.01 -1.45
N THR A 218 4.51 -0.11 -0.43
CA THR A 218 3.96 -1.38 0.03
C THR A 218 2.64 -1.66 -0.69
N PRO A 219 2.49 -2.80 -1.39
CA PRO A 219 1.20 -3.16 -1.98
C PRO A 219 0.15 -3.27 -0.88
N SER A 220 -1.04 -2.71 -1.11
CA SER A 220 -2.17 -2.84 -0.19
C SER A 220 -2.38 -4.32 0.13
N PRO A 221 -2.55 -4.69 1.42
CA PRO A 221 -2.90 -6.06 1.76
C PRO A 221 -4.21 -6.43 1.04
N LEU A 222 -4.27 -7.67 0.55
CA LEU A 222 -5.50 -8.22 0.01
C LEU A 222 -6.61 -8.12 1.08
N PRO A 223 -7.88 -7.96 0.68
CA PRO A 223 -9.00 -8.14 1.60
C PRO A 223 -8.87 -9.43 2.41
N ASP A 224 -9.37 -9.47 3.65
CA ASP A 224 -9.23 -10.64 4.54
C ASP A 224 -9.85 -11.94 3.96
N ASP A 225 -10.72 -11.82 2.93
CA ASP A 225 -11.33 -12.94 2.20
C ASP A 225 -10.61 -13.29 0.88
N CYS A 226 -9.41 -12.76 0.66
CA CYS A 226 -8.64 -12.91 -0.57
C CYS A 226 -7.28 -13.54 -0.31
N GLU A 227 -7.02 -14.63 -1.04
CA GLU A 227 -5.72 -15.31 -1.06
C GLU A 227 -5.08 -15.26 -2.44
N SER A 228 -3.75 -15.20 -2.49
CA SER A 228 -3.00 -15.24 -3.74
C SER A 228 -2.65 -16.67 -4.15
N GLY A 229 -2.22 -16.88 -5.40
CA GLY A 229 -1.75 -18.18 -5.88
C GLY A 229 -2.43 -18.64 -7.17
N ARG A 230 -2.40 -19.96 -7.42
CA ARG A 230 -2.97 -20.58 -8.63
C ARG A 230 -4.04 -21.59 -8.25
N LEU A 231 -5.21 -21.46 -8.88
CA LEU A 231 -6.33 -22.37 -8.67
C LEU A 231 -6.85 -22.84 -10.02
N ARG A 232 -7.04 -24.16 -10.17
CA ARG A 232 -7.61 -24.78 -11.37
C ARG A 232 -8.99 -25.33 -11.05
N LEU A 233 -10.01 -24.80 -11.71
CA LEU A 233 -11.38 -25.31 -11.67
C LEU A 233 -11.58 -26.30 -12.82
N THR A 234 -12.11 -27.49 -12.54
CA THR A 234 -12.38 -28.55 -13.53
C THR A 234 -13.76 -29.16 -13.30
N GLY A 235 -14.19 -30.09 -14.17
CA GLY A 235 -15.41 -30.86 -13.99
C GLY A 235 -16.59 -30.40 -14.84
N SER A 236 -17.73 -30.12 -14.19
CA SER A 236 -19.03 -29.83 -14.80
C SER A 236 -18.95 -28.84 -15.96
N THR A 237 -19.34 -29.29 -17.15
CA THR A 237 -19.45 -28.41 -18.33
C THR A 237 -20.70 -27.55 -18.24
N ALA A 238 -21.76 -28.07 -17.63
CA ALA A 238 -23.00 -27.35 -17.40
C ALA A 238 -22.78 -26.13 -16.49
N PHE A 239 -21.88 -26.26 -15.51
CA PHE A 239 -21.52 -25.16 -14.60
C PHE A 239 -20.32 -24.33 -15.08
N ALA A 240 -19.78 -24.60 -16.26
CA ALA A 240 -18.60 -23.89 -16.76
C ALA A 240 -18.78 -22.38 -16.92
N PRO A 241 -19.93 -21.85 -17.40
CA PRO A 241 -20.19 -20.41 -17.42
C PRO A 241 -20.08 -19.78 -16.02
N VAL A 242 -20.69 -20.41 -15.02
CA VAL A 242 -20.64 -19.97 -13.62
C VAL A 242 -19.22 -20.00 -13.08
N MET A 243 -18.46 -21.08 -13.30
CA MET A 243 -17.06 -21.16 -12.88
C MET A 243 -16.20 -20.04 -13.47
N ARG A 244 -16.39 -19.71 -14.76
CA ARG A 244 -15.62 -18.64 -15.43
C ARG A 244 -15.96 -17.28 -14.86
N GLU A 245 -17.24 -16.99 -14.67
CA GLU A 245 -17.66 -15.69 -14.13
C GLU A 245 -17.30 -15.54 -12.65
N LEU A 246 -17.49 -16.58 -11.82
CA LEU A 246 -17.03 -16.58 -10.42
C LEU A 246 -15.51 -16.35 -10.34
N ALA A 247 -14.74 -17.04 -11.18
CA ALA A 247 -13.29 -16.84 -11.26
C ALA A 247 -12.93 -15.40 -11.63
N GLN A 248 -13.64 -14.80 -12.59
CA GLN A 248 -13.43 -13.40 -12.97
C GLN A 248 -13.79 -12.44 -11.83
N LYS A 249 -15.00 -12.54 -11.28
CA LYS A 249 -15.50 -11.66 -10.21
C LYS A 249 -14.65 -11.74 -8.94
N TYR A 250 -14.19 -12.94 -8.59
CA TYR A 250 -13.29 -13.13 -7.46
C TYR A 250 -11.90 -12.50 -7.72
N ARG A 251 -11.35 -12.63 -8.93
CA ARG A 251 -10.09 -11.94 -9.28
C ARG A 251 -10.23 -10.42 -9.19
N ASP A 252 -11.33 -9.88 -9.70
CA ASP A 252 -11.60 -8.44 -9.69
C ASP A 252 -11.77 -7.94 -8.25
N HIS A 253 -12.50 -8.69 -7.42
CA HIS A 253 -12.65 -8.45 -5.97
C HIS A 253 -11.31 -8.43 -5.25
N CYS A 254 -10.41 -9.36 -5.57
CA CYS A 254 -9.09 -9.48 -4.97
C CYS A 254 -7.99 -8.66 -5.66
N GLY A 255 -8.33 -7.64 -6.47
CA GLY A 255 -7.35 -6.75 -7.10
C GLY A 255 -6.35 -7.45 -8.05
N GLY A 256 -6.71 -8.60 -8.62
CA GLY A 256 -5.89 -9.36 -9.57
C GLY A 256 -4.83 -10.29 -8.96
N GLY A 257 -4.77 -10.44 -7.63
CA GLY A 257 -3.84 -11.34 -6.94
C GLY A 257 -3.96 -12.84 -7.34
N PRO A 258 -5.16 -13.44 -7.36
CA PRO A 258 -5.31 -14.86 -7.67
C PRO A 258 -5.30 -15.17 -9.17
N ARG A 259 -4.66 -16.28 -9.56
CA ARG A 259 -4.67 -16.80 -10.94
C ARG A 259 -5.55 -18.05 -11.03
N ILE A 260 -6.79 -17.85 -11.47
CA ILE A 260 -7.78 -18.92 -11.59
C ILE A 260 -7.96 -19.32 -13.05
N THR A 261 -7.83 -20.61 -13.35
CA THR A 261 -8.08 -21.19 -14.68
C THR A 261 -9.25 -22.17 -14.64
N VAL A 262 -10.06 -22.20 -15.71
CA VAL A 262 -11.22 -23.09 -15.83
C VAL A 262 -11.00 -24.06 -16.98
N ALA A 263 -11.08 -25.36 -16.70
CA ALA A 263 -10.88 -26.45 -17.65
C ALA A 263 -11.97 -27.52 -17.45
N ALA A 264 -13.21 -27.19 -17.79
CA ALA A 264 -14.35 -28.11 -17.67
C ALA A 264 -14.23 -29.27 -18.66
N ARG A 265 -14.38 -30.51 -18.17
CA ARG A 265 -14.20 -31.77 -18.94
C ARG A 265 -15.22 -32.86 -18.57
N GLY A 266 -16.35 -32.46 -18.00
CA GLY A 266 -17.39 -33.34 -17.48
C GLY A 266 -17.18 -33.67 -16.00
N SER A 267 -18.29 -33.77 -15.27
CA SER A 267 -18.33 -33.86 -13.81
C SER A 267 -17.61 -35.08 -13.25
N ARG A 268 -17.97 -36.28 -13.71
CA ARG A 268 -17.33 -37.52 -13.24
C ARG A 268 -15.86 -37.61 -13.66
N THR A 269 -15.53 -37.08 -14.84
CA THR A 269 -14.14 -36.97 -15.29
C THR A 269 -13.32 -36.05 -14.39
N GLY A 270 -13.83 -34.86 -14.08
CA GLY A 270 -13.15 -33.90 -13.20
C GLY A 270 -12.98 -34.41 -11.77
N VAL A 271 -14.02 -35.05 -11.21
CA VAL A 271 -13.97 -35.67 -9.87
C VAL A 271 -12.96 -36.82 -9.83
N ARG A 272 -12.94 -37.68 -10.86
CA ARG A 272 -11.96 -38.76 -10.97
C ARG A 272 -10.53 -38.22 -11.07
N GLU A 273 -10.28 -37.22 -11.92
CA GLU A 273 -8.97 -36.58 -12.05
C GLU A 273 -8.50 -35.91 -10.76
N LEU A 274 -9.42 -35.29 -10.01
CA LEU A 274 -9.14 -34.71 -8.71
C LEU A 274 -8.75 -35.80 -7.69
N ALA A 275 -9.52 -36.89 -7.62
CA ALA A 275 -9.25 -38.01 -6.74
C ALA A 275 -7.85 -38.58 -7.03
N LEU A 276 -7.61 -39.05 -8.26
CA LEU A 276 -6.33 -39.66 -8.67
C LEU A 276 -5.14 -38.75 -8.39
N SER A 277 -5.24 -37.47 -8.76
CA SER A 277 -4.16 -36.51 -8.54
C SER A 277 -3.88 -36.28 -7.06
N GLY A 278 -4.90 -36.28 -6.21
CA GLY A 278 -4.72 -36.14 -4.76
C GLY A 278 -4.18 -37.40 -4.11
N GLU A 279 -4.50 -38.59 -4.63
CA GLU A 279 -3.90 -39.85 -4.18
C GLU A 279 -2.39 -39.86 -4.42
N GLU A 280 -1.97 -39.31 -5.56
CA GLU A 280 -0.57 -39.21 -5.97
C GLU A 280 0.20 -38.13 -5.18
N SER A 281 -0.35 -36.92 -5.06
CA SER A 281 0.37 -35.78 -4.46
C SER A 281 0.12 -35.57 -2.97
N GLY A 282 -0.88 -36.25 -2.38
CA GLY A 282 -1.29 -36.06 -0.97
C GLY A 282 -2.09 -34.77 -0.71
N SER A 283 -2.13 -33.82 -1.64
CA SER A 283 -2.92 -32.59 -1.56
C SER A 283 -3.20 -32.01 -2.95
N THR A 284 -4.39 -31.45 -3.13
CA THR A 284 -4.76 -30.70 -4.34
C THR A 284 -5.21 -29.27 -4.02
N ALA A 285 -4.60 -28.61 -3.04
CA ALA A 285 -4.96 -27.25 -2.61
C ALA A 285 -5.11 -26.21 -3.76
N GLY A 286 -4.48 -26.44 -4.92
CA GLY A 286 -4.65 -25.64 -6.15
C GLY A 286 -5.70 -26.15 -7.14
N ARG A 287 -6.64 -27.04 -6.76
CA ARG A 287 -7.64 -27.61 -7.66
C ARG A 287 -8.99 -27.85 -6.98
N ILE A 288 -10.06 -27.47 -7.68
CA ILE A 288 -11.45 -27.78 -7.31
C ILE A 288 -12.13 -28.45 -8.50
N ALA A 289 -12.86 -29.53 -8.25
CA ALA A 289 -13.69 -30.18 -9.28
C ALA A 289 -15.17 -29.91 -9.01
N PHE A 290 -15.86 -29.26 -9.94
CA PHE A 290 -17.30 -29.06 -9.90
C PHE A 290 -18.04 -30.25 -10.51
N SER A 291 -19.23 -30.57 -10.01
CA SER A 291 -20.01 -31.73 -10.44
C SER A 291 -21.51 -31.51 -10.22
N ASP A 292 -22.31 -31.68 -11.27
CA ASP A 292 -23.78 -31.78 -11.25
C ASP A 292 -24.21 -33.16 -10.78
N GLY A 293 -23.88 -33.48 -9.53
CA GLY A 293 -24.23 -34.74 -8.87
C GLY A 293 -23.18 -35.20 -7.85
N PRO A 294 -23.56 -36.16 -6.98
CA PRO A 294 -22.69 -36.65 -5.93
C PRO A 294 -21.47 -37.38 -6.50
N ARG A 295 -20.35 -37.32 -5.77
CA ARG A 295 -19.17 -38.13 -6.08
C ARG A 295 -19.49 -39.61 -5.89
N PRO A 296 -18.81 -40.51 -6.62
CA PRO A 296 -18.80 -41.94 -6.28
C PRO A 296 -18.45 -42.18 -4.81
N ALA A 297 -19.13 -43.15 -4.19
CA ALA A 297 -18.93 -43.51 -2.78
C ALA A 297 -17.48 -43.95 -2.49
N SER A 298 -16.79 -44.51 -3.48
CA SER A 298 -15.38 -44.95 -3.40
C SER A 298 -14.39 -43.80 -3.18
N TYR A 299 -14.74 -42.55 -3.50
CA TYR A 299 -13.85 -41.40 -3.33
C TYR A 299 -13.97 -40.77 -1.93
N THR A 300 -13.66 -41.55 -0.90
CA THR A 300 -13.83 -41.17 0.52
C THR A 300 -12.93 -40.04 1.00
N ARG A 301 -11.82 -39.76 0.29
CA ARG A 301 -10.88 -38.66 0.61
C ARG A 301 -11.28 -37.30 0.04
N LEU A 302 -12.35 -37.22 -0.75
CA LEU A 302 -12.83 -35.95 -1.28
C LEU A 302 -13.75 -35.26 -0.26
N SER A 303 -13.48 -33.99 -0.01
CA SER A 303 -14.38 -33.11 0.74
C SER A 303 -15.35 -32.45 -0.23
N GLU A 304 -16.62 -32.36 0.18
CA GLU A 304 -17.68 -31.79 -0.64
C GLU A 304 -18.12 -30.41 -0.13
N SER A 305 -18.56 -29.56 -1.04
CA SER A 305 -19.24 -28.30 -0.75
C SER A 305 -20.42 -28.17 -1.71
N ARG A 306 -21.64 -28.03 -1.19
CA ARG A 306 -22.85 -27.85 -2.00
C ARG A 306 -22.93 -26.39 -2.44
N ILE A 307 -22.87 -26.12 -3.73
CA ILE A 307 -22.76 -24.76 -4.29
C ILE A 307 -24.11 -24.23 -4.74
N ALA A 308 -24.86 -25.03 -5.49
CA ALA A 308 -26.13 -24.62 -6.07
C ALA A 308 -27.06 -25.82 -6.31
N VAL A 309 -28.33 -25.56 -6.57
CA VAL A 309 -29.22 -26.49 -7.26
C VAL A 309 -29.29 -26.06 -8.72
N SER A 310 -28.87 -26.96 -9.60
CA SER A 310 -28.95 -26.80 -11.05
C SER A 310 -30.27 -27.36 -11.55
N LEU A 311 -30.98 -26.57 -12.36
CA LEU A 311 -32.10 -27.07 -13.16
C LEU A 311 -31.63 -27.42 -14.55
N PHE A 312 -32.18 -28.49 -15.08
CA PHE A 312 -31.92 -28.95 -16.43
C PHE A 312 -33.21 -29.01 -17.23
N THR A 313 -33.09 -29.06 -18.54
CA THR A 313 -34.23 -29.10 -19.46
C THR A 313 -33.95 -30.07 -20.58
N LEU A 314 -35.01 -30.70 -21.08
CA LEU A 314 -34.96 -31.30 -22.40
C LEU A 314 -35.06 -30.18 -23.44
N VAL A 315 -34.32 -30.35 -24.53
CA VAL A 315 -34.35 -29.45 -25.70
C VAL A 315 -34.65 -30.26 -26.94
N ALA A 316 -35.53 -29.74 -27.79
CA ALA A 316 -35.86 -30.36 -29.06
C ALA A 316 -35.52 -29.39 -30.21
N HIS A 317 -35.15 -29.96 -31.35
CA HIS A 317 -35.05 -29.20 -32.59
C HIS A 317 -36.41 -28.54 -32.92
N ASP A 318 -36.42 -27.31 -33.45
CA ASP A 318 -37.65 -26.55 -33.74
C ASP A 318 -38.61 -27.26 -34.69
N GLY A 319 -38.07 -28.12 -35.55
CA GLY A 319 -38.83 -29.02 -36.40
C GLY A 319 -39.79 -29.95 -35.65
N VAL A 320 -39.52 -30.33 -34.38
CA VAL A 320 -40.34 -31.26 -33.57
C VAL A 320 -41.66 -30.64 -33.12
N ARG A 321 -41.74 -29.31 -32.98
CA ARG A 321 -42.95 -28.52 -32.64
C ARG A 321 -43.68 -28.85 -31.32
N LEU A 322 -43.37 -29.95 -30.65
CA LEU A 322 -43.89 -30.27 -29.32
C LEU A 322 -43.27 -29.31 -28.31
N THR A 323 -44.08 -28.67 -27.47
CA THR A 323 -43.59 -27.77 -26.41
C THR A 323 -43.57 -28.42 -25.02
N ASN A 324 -44.18 -29.61 -24.90
CA ASN A 324 -44.31 -30.36 -23.66
C ASN A 324 -44.07 -31.85 -23.92
N LEU A 325 -43.44 -32.52 -22.97
CA LEU A 325 -43.30 -33.98 -22.96
C LEU A 325 -43.66 -34.51 -21.58
N SER A 326 -44.51 -35.54 -21.51
CA SER A 326 -44.73 -36.19 -20.22
C SER A 326 -43.46 -36.94 -19.80
N VAL A 327 -43.20 -37.09 -18.50
CA VAL A 327 -42.05 -37.89 -18.02
C VAL A 327 -42.17 -39.34 -18.50
N ALA A 328 -43.39 -39.87 -18.59
CA ALA A 328 -43.65 -41.19 -19.14
C ALA A 328 -43.22 -41.29 -20.62
N ASP A 329 -43.55 -40.29 -21.44
CA ASP A 329 -43.17 -40.27 -22.85
C ASP A 329 -41.67 -40.01 -23.04
N ALA A 330 -41.06 -39.15 -22.22
CA ALA A 330 -39.62 -38.98 -22.18
C ALA A 330 -38.92 -40.33 -21.96
N ARG A 331 -39.38 -41.13 -20.98
CA ARG A 331 -38.85 -42.48 -20.74
C ARG A 331 -39.04 -43.40 -21.93
N ARG A 332 -40.18 -43.35 -22.63
CA ARG A 332 -40.44 -44.21 -23.81
C ARG A 332 -39.57 -43.81 -25.01
N VAL A 333 -39.33 -42.52 -25.18
CA VAL A 333 -38.40 -41.96 -26.19
C VAL A 333 -36.97 -42.40 -25.89
N TYR A 334 -36.49 -42.21 -24.66
CA TYR A 334 -35.15 -42.64 -24.23
C TYR A 334 -35.00 -44.17 -24.13
N ARG A 335 -36.08 -44.96 -24.15
CA ARG A 335 -36.02 -46.43 -24.33
C ARG A 335 -36.05 -46.88 -25.79
N GLY A 336 -36.25 -45.95 -26.73
CA GLY A 336 -36.39 -46.25 -28.16
C GLY A 336 -37.70 -46.96 -28.53
N GLU A 337 -38.70 -46.90 -27.65
CA GLU A 337 -40.06 -47.41 -27.89
C GLU A 337 -40.83 -46.47 -28.83
N ILE A 338 -40.62 -45.16 -28.66
CA ILE A 338 -41.04 -44.12 -29.60
C ILE A 338 -39.87 -43.78 -30.51
N ARG A 339 -40.07 -43.98 -31.82
CA ARG A 339 -39.03 -43.78 -32.85
C ARG A 339 -39.32 -42.64 -33.81
N ASN A 340 -40.52 -42.08 -33.75
CA ASN A 340 -40.98 -41.01 -34.62
C ASN A 340 -41.95 -40.12 -33.84
N TRP A 341 -41.80 -38.81 -34.00
CA TRP A 341 -42.54 -37.80 -33.25
C TRP A 341 -44.04 -37.79 -33.53
N SER A 342 -44.49 -38.29 -34.69
CA SER A 342 -45.91 -38.47 -35.02
C SER A 342 -46.66 -39.35 -34.02
N ARG A 343 -45.97 -40.25 -33.32
CA ARG A 343 -46.57 -41.10 -32.27
C ARG A 343 -46.97 -40.33 -31.00
N LEU A 344 -46.49 -39.09 -30.86
CA LEU A 344 -46.78 -38.18 -29.76
C LEU A 344 -47.53 -36.94 -30.25
N GLY A 345 -48.14 -36.99 -31.45
CA GLY A 345 -48.84 -35.84 -32.05
C GLY A 345 -47.91 -34.78 -32.64
N GLY A 346 -46.62 -35.08 -32.78
CA GLY A 346 -45.65 -34.22 -33.45
C GLY A 346 -45.62 -34.44 -34.98
N PRO A 347 -44.63 -33.84 -35.67
CA PRO A 347 -44.40 -34.04 -37.10
C PRO A 347 -43.94 -35.47 -37.42
N ASP A 348 -44.04 -35.85 -38.69
CA ASP A 348 -43.43 -37.09 -39.19
C ASP A 348 -41.90 -36.92 -39.32
N LEU A 349 -41.21 -36.99 -38.18
CA LEU A 349 -39.76 -36.94 -38.07
C LEU A 349 -39.25 -38.09 -37.22
N PRO A 350 -38.17 -38.78 -37.63
CA PRO A 350 -37.52 -39.78 -36.79
C PRO A 350 -36.94 -39.14 -35.53
N VAL A 351 -36.92 -39.90 -34.43
CA VAL A 351 -36.28 -39.48 -33.18
C VAL A 351 -34.77 -39.68 -33.29
N VAL A 352 -34.02 -38.62 -33.01
CA VAL A 352 -32.56 -38.64 -32.83
C VAL A 352 -32.23 -38.24 -31.40
N LEU A 353 -31.52 -39.09 -30.66
CA LEU A 353 -31.11 -38.79 -29.29
C LEU A 353 -29.68 -38.24 -29.28
N VAL A 354 -29.53 -36.97 -28.94
CA VAL A 354 -28.24 -36.32 -28.76
C VAL A 354 -27.93 -36.33 -27.26
N SER A 355 -27.02 -37.20 -26.85
CA SER A 355 -26.69 -37.39 -25.44
C SER A 355 -25.23 -37.05 -25.16
N ARG A 356 -24.80 -37.21 -23.91
CA ARG A 356 -23.44 -36.93 -23.44
C ARG A 356 -22.69 -38.21 -23.14
N THR A 357 -21.37 -38.15 -23.17
CA THR A 357 -20.51 -39.25 -22.72
C THR A 357 -20.77 -39.60 -21.24
N SER A 358 -20.38 -40.80 -20.82
CA SER A 358 -20.59 -41.32 -19.45
C SER A 358 -19.95 -40.48 -18.34
N GLY A 359 -19.05 -39.55 -18.70
CA GLY A 359 -18.43 -38.58 -17.81
C GLY A 359 -19.34 -37.41 -17.40
N SER A 360 -20.49 -37.23 -18.05
CA SER A 360 -21.44 -36.14 -17.77
C SER A 360 -22.28 -36.42 -16.53
N GLY A 361 -22.28 -35.49 -15.57
CA GLY A 361 -23.23 -35.54 -14.46
C GLY A 361 -24.62 -35.07 -14.91
N THR A 362 -24.75 -34.20 -15.92
CA THR A 362 -26.04 -33.85 -16.54
C THR A 362 -26.78 -35.08 -17.04
N ARG A 363 -26.08 -35.98 -17.76
CA ARG A 363 -26.61 -37.30 -18.16
C ARG A 363 -27.00 -38.13 -16.94
N SER A 364 -26.17 -38.11 -15.90
CA SER A 364 -26.42 -38.87 -14.67
C SER A 364 -27.69 -38.38 -13.96
N ALA A 365 -27.89 -37.06 -13.91
CA ALA A 365 -29.07 -36.41 -13.39
C ALA A 365 -30.30 -36.75 -14.25
N LEU A 366 -30.19 -36.76 -15.59
CA LEU A 366 -31.28 -37.21 -16.47
C LEU A 366 -31.70 -38.64 -16.14
N THR A 367 -30.72 -39.55 -16.08
CA THR A 367 -30.95 -40.96 -15.78
C THR A 367 -31.62 -41.14 -14.43
N ALA A 368 -31.08 -40.51 -13.38
CA ALA A 368 -31.60 -40.64 -12.02
C ALA A 368 -33.00 -40.00 -11.87
N ARG A 369 -33.16 -38.75 -12.32
CA ARG A 369 -34.32 -37.92 -11.99
C ARG A 369 -35.48 -38.05 -12.98
N VAL A 370 -35.19 -38.28 -14.26
CA VAL A 370 -36.21 -38.37 -15.31
C VAL A 370 -36.41 -39.81 -15.76
N LEU A 371 -35.32 -40.55 -16.01
CA LEU A 371 -35.40 -41.91 -16.56
C LEU A 371 -35.60 -43.01 -15.51
N ALA A 372 -35.67 -42.65 -14.21
CA ALA A 372 -35.84 -43.58 -13.10
C ALA A 372 -34.75 -44.69 -13.08
N GLY A 373 -33.51 -44.31 -13.33
CA GLY A 373 -32.36 -45.21 -13.34
C GLY A 373 -32.22 -46.06 -14.61
N ALA A 374 -33.13 -45.93 -15.59
CA ALA A 374 -33.04 -46.67 -16.84
C ALA A 374 -31.90 -46.13 -17.72
N ASP A 375 -31.07 -47.05 -18.21
CA ASP A 375 -30.04 -46.72 -19.18
C ASP A 375 -30.65 -46.28 -20.51
N GLU A 376 -29.97 -45.31 -21.13
CA GLU A 376 -30.26 -44.92 -22.50
C GLU A 376 -29.78 -46.01 -23.48
N PRO A 377 -30.26 -46.04 -24.74
CA PRO A 377 -29.86 -47.04 -25.71
C PRO A 377 -28.36 -46.93 -25.99
N PRO A 378 -27.69 -48.00 -26.45
CA PRO A 378 -26.28 -47.88 -26.83
C PRO A 378 -26.11 -46.85 -27.95
N ALA A 379 -24.99 -46.14 -27.96
CA ALA A 379 -24.65 -45.22 -29.05
C ALA A 379 -24.70 -45.97 -30.39
N SER A 380 -25.30 -45.35 -31.40
CA SER A 380 -25.51 -45.94 -32.73
C SER A 380 -24.92 -45.09 -33.85
N SER A 381 -24.40 -43.92 -33.53
CA SER A 381 -23.92 -42.89 -34.46
C SER A 381 -22.82 -42.08 -33.80
N ASP A 382 -21.75 -41.79 -34.55
CA ASP A 382 -20.65 -40.93 -34.12
C ASP A 382 -20.85 -39.47 -34.55
N ASP A 383 -21.63 -39.23 -35.61
CA ASP A 383 -21.86 -37.91 -36.22
C ASP A 383 -23.27 -37.34 -35.98
N CYS A 384 -24.11 -38.06 -35.22
CA CYS A 384 -25.51 -37.75 -34.94
C CYS A 384 -26.44 -37.75 -36.16
N VAL A 385 -25.96 -38.16 -37.34
CA VAL A 385 -26.72 -38.13 -38.61
C VAL A 385 -26.84 -39.54 -39.19
N ASN A 386 -25.72 -40.26 -39.27
CA ASN A 386 -25.64 -41.56 -39.89
C ASN A 386 -25.48 -42.66 -38.83
N ARG A 387 -26.13 -43.81 -39.06
CA ARG A 387 -25.91 -44.98 -38.21
C ARG A 387 -24.56 -45.61 -38.56
N THR A 388 -23.56 -45.38 -37.72
CA THR A 388 -22.19 -45.90 -37.90
C THR A 388 -21.95 -47.19 -37.10
N ALA A 389 -22.61 -47.37 -35.96
CA ALA A 389 -22.44 -48.54 -35.11
C ALA A 389 -23.56 -49.56 -35.29
N ARG A 390 -23.18 -50.84 -35.47
CA ARG A 390 -24.11 -51.98 -35.46
C ARG A 390 -24.47 -52.38 -34.04
N THR A 391 -25.33 -51.58 -33.42
CA THR A 391 -25.90 -51.87 -32.10
C THR A 391 -27.37 -52.28 -32.22
N GLY A 392 -27.92 -52.92 -31.18
CA GLY A 392 -29.36 -53.21 -31.08
C GLY A 392 -30.25 -51.98 -30.85
N ALA A 393 -29.68 -50.76 -30.87
CA ALA A 393 -30.41 -49.53 -30.68
C ALA A 393 -31.50 -49.36 -31.74
N ARG A 394 -32.70 -48.95 -31.30
CA ARG A 394 -33.90 -48.80 -32.13
C ARG A 394 -34.10 -47.38 -32.67
N VAL A 395 -33.37 -46.43 -32.11
CA VAL A 395 -33.33 -45.01 -32.50
C VAL A 395 -31.90 -44.63 -32.84
N LEU A 396 -31.70 -43.50 -33.51
CA LEU A 396 -30.36 -42.95 -33.70
C LEU A 396 -29.94 -42.29 -32.39
N ARG A 397 -28.74 -42.60 -31.89
CA ARG A 397 -28.16 -41.95 -30.71
C ARG A 397 -26.68 -41.69 -30.94
N CYS A 398 -26.23 -40.49 -30.59
CA CYS A 398 -24.82 -40.13 -30.50
C CYS A 398 -24.48 -39.61 -29.09
N GLU A 399 -23.19 -39.57 -28.77
CA GLU A 399 -22.68 -39.06 -27.48
C GLU A 399 -21.64 -37.97 -27.73
N LEU A 400 -21.78 -36.84 -27.03
CA LEU A 400 -20.95 -35.65 -27.17
C LEU A 400 -20.29 -35.26 -25.83
N ASP A 401 -19.23 -34.47 -25.89
CA ASP A 401 -18.37 -34.20 -24.73
C ASP A 401 -18.81 -32.98 -23.92
N SER A 402 -19.54 -32.02 -24.50
CA SER A 402 -19.94 -30.78 -23.82
C SER A 402 -21.44 -30.46 -23.99
N THR A 403 -21.96 -29.60 -23.11
CA THR A 403 -23.35 -29.10 -23.23
C THR A 403 -23.50 -28.30 -24.52
N GLU A 404 -22.53 -27.44 -24.83
CA GLU A 404 -22.50 -26.62 -26.04
C GLU A 404 -22.65 -27.47 -27.31
N GLN A 405 -21.90 -28.58 -27.41
CA GLN A 405 -21.99 -29.50 -28.54
C GLN A 405 -23.39 -30.14 -28.65
N VAL A 406 -24.02 -30.50 -27.52
CA VAL A 406 -25.40 -31.04 -27.53
C VAL A 406 -26.39 -30.01 -28.04
N LEU A 407 -26.35 -28.79 -27.51
CA LEU A 407 -27.26 -27.72 -27.93
C LEU A 407 -27.09 -27.41 -29.41
N ASP A 408 -25.86 -27.22 -29.88
CA ASP A 408 -25.57 -26.93 -31.28
C ASP A 408 -26.01 -28.07 -32.21
N THR A 409 -25.74 -29.32 -31.82
CA THR A 409 -26.19 -30.49 -32.60
C THR A 409 -27.71 -30.58 -32.66
N VAL A 410 -28.41 -30.37 -31.53
CA VAL A 410 -29.88 -30.40 -31.51
C VAL A 410 -30.45 -29.30 -32.40
N ALA A 411 -29.89 -28.10 -32.37
CA ALA A 411 -30.32 -26.98 -33.21
C ALA A 411 -30.21 -27.25 -34.72
N HIS A 412 -29.29 -28.12 -35.14
CA HIS A 412 -29.03 -28.41 -36.56
C HIS A 412 -29.52 -29.80 -37.02
N THR A 413 -30.09 -30.61 -36.13
CA THR A 413 -30.47 -31.99 -36.44
C THR A 413 -32.00 -32.16 -36.38
N PRO A 414 -32.70 -32.28 -37.53
CA PRO A 414 -34.13 -32.50 -37.55
C PRO A 414 -34.56 -33.73 -36.75
N GLY A 415 -35.53 -33.56 -35.86
CA GLY A 415 -36.03 -34.63 -35.00
C GLY A 415 -35.16 -34.92 -33.76
N ALA A 416 -34.12 -34.13 -33.51
CA ALA A 416 -33.26 -34.31 -32.35
C ALA A 416 -33.92 -33.91 -31.03
N LEU A 417 -33.61 -34.70 -29.99
CA LEU A 417 -33.86 -34.44 -28.58
C LEU A 417 -32.52 -34.52 -27.84
N GLY A 418 -32.22 -33.49 -27.06
CA GLY A 418 -31.09 -33.47 -26.14
C GLY A 418 -31.48 -32.84 -24.82
N TYR A 419 -30.48 -32.41 -24.07
CA TYR A 419 -30.68 -31.80 -22.75
C TYR A 419 -29.51 -30.89 -22.39
N SER A 420 -29.78 -29.96 -21.49
CA SER A 420 -28.82 -28.95 -21.04
C SER A 420 -29.28 -28.35 -19.71
N GLU A 421 -28.36 -27.71 -18.99
CA GLU A 421 -28.69 -26.76 -17.94
C GLU A 421 -29.58 -25.63 -18.44
N LEU A 422 -30.46 -25.16 -17.56
CA LEU A 422 -31.55 -24.25 -17.89
C LEU A 422 -31.10 -23.01 -18.67
N ARG A 423 -30.02 -22.36 -18.23
CA ARG A 423 -29.58 -21.08 -18.77
C ARG A 423 -29.02 -21.19 -20.18
N ALA A 424 -28.16 -22.19 -20.45
CA ALA A 424 -27.59 -22.38 -21.79
C ALA A 424 -28.66 -22.74 -22.84
N ALA A 425 -29.77 -23.33 -22.42
CA ALA A 425 -30.93 -23.60 -23.25
C ALA A 425 -31.97 -22.45 -23.27
N SER A 426 -31.69 -21.30 -22.65
CA SER A 426 -32.61 -20.15 -22.58
C SER A 426 -32.07 -18.93 -23.33
N PRO A 427 -32.94 -18.09 -23.93
CA PRO A 427 -32.51 -16.84 -24.54
C PRO A 427 -31.83 -15.89 -23.53
N PRO A 428 -30.89 -15.06 -23.97
CA PRO A 428 -30.30 -14.99 -25.32
C PRO A 428 -29.23 -16.05 -25.64
N ASP A 429 -28.85 -16.90 -24.68
CA ASP A 429 -27.67 -17.77 -24.81
C ASP A 429 -27.93 -19.04 -25.65
N ALA A 430 -29.21 -19.45 -25.74
CA ALA A 430 -29.63 -20.61 -26.53
C ALA A 430 -29.31 -20.45 -28.03
N PRO A 431 -28.75 -21.49 -28.69
CA PRO A 431 -28.66 -21.54 -30.14
C PRO A 431 -30.05 -21.39 -30.79
N LYS A 432 -30.09 -20.77 -31.98
CA LYS A 432 -31.30 -20.73 -32.81
C LYS A 432 -31.53 -22.12 -33.42
N GLY A 433 -32.79 -22.55 -33.57
CA GLY A 433 -33.13 -23.85 -34.15
C GLY A 433 -33.52 -24.92 -33.13
N LEU A 434 -33.56 -24.57 -31.84
CA LEU A 434 -34.06 -25.42 -30.77
C LEU A 434 -34.98 -24.64 -29.81
N HIS A 435 -35.77 -25.39 -29.07
CA HIS A 435 -36.56 -24.89 -27.95
C HIS A 435 -36.57 -25.88 -26.79
N ARG A 436 -36.88 -25.36 -25.60
CA ARG A 436 -37.03 -26.14 -24.37
C ARG A 436 -38.39 -26.83 -24.35
N LEU A 437 -38.42 -28.02 -23.77
CA LEU A 437 -39.66 -28.73 -23.46
C LEU A 437 -40.01 -28.55 -21.98
N THR A 438 -41.29 -28.33 -21.68
CA THR A 438 -41.81 -28.56 -20.33
C THR A 438 -41.93 -30.05 -20.05
N LEU A 439 -41.85 -30.43 -18.77
CA LEU A 439 -42.03 -31.80 -18.32
C LEU A 439 -43.32 -31.91 -17.51
N ASP A 440 -44.25 -32.77 -17.93
CA ASP A 440 -45.57 -32.90 -17.32
C ASP A 440 -46.30 -31.54 -17.16
N GLY A 441 -46.12 -30.63 -18.13
CA GLY A 441 -46.67 -29.27 -18.10
C GLY A 441 -45.92 -28.29 -17.20
N HIS A 442 -44.90 -28.73 -16.46
CA HIS A 442 -44.12 -27.88 -15.58
C HIS A 442 -42.92 -27.26 -16.32
N THR A 443 -42.76 -25.95 -16.16
CA THR A 443 -41.60 -25.21 -16.66
C THR A 443 -40.45 -25.30 -15.66
N PRO A 444 -39.19 -25.48 -16.11
CA PRO A 444 -38.03 -25.36 -15.23
C PRO A 444 -37.90 -23.91 -14.77
N ASP A 445 -38.05 -23.70 -13.46
CA ASP A 445 -38.01 -22.39 -12.80
C ASP A 445 -37.23 -22.50 -11.47
N PRO A 446 -36.06 -21.84 -11.33
CA PRO A 446 -35.25 -21.89 -10.12
C PRO A 446 -35.93 -21.29 -8.89
N ASP A 447 -36.90 -20.38 -9.09
CA ASP A 447 -37.61 -19.71 -8.00
C ASP A 447 -38.75 -20.57 -7.42
N ARG A 448 -39.12 -21.67 -8.09
CA ARG A 448 -40.26 -22.54 -7.73
C ARG A 448 -39.85 -23.99 -7.41
N LEU A 449 -38.60 -24.20 -7.03
CA LEU A 449 -38.07 -25.54 -6.72
C LEU A 449 -38.70 -26.20 -5.48
N ASP A 450 -39.16 -25.39 -4.52
CA ASP A 450 -39.79 -25.84 -3.27
C ASP A 450 -41.25 -26.29 -3.46
N ALA A 451 -41.92 -25.81 -4.51
CA ALA A 451 -43.28 -26.22 -4.88
C ALA A 451 -43.38 -27.63 -5.48
N GLY A 452 -42.25 -28.33 -5.67
CA GLY A 452 -42.22 -29.78 -5.93
C GLY A 452 -42.59 -30.24 -7.35
N GLY A 453 -42.72 -29.34 -8.32
CA GLY A 453 -43.29 -29.67 -9.63
C GLY A 453 -42.32 -30.16 -10.71
N TYR A 454 -41.08 -29.68 -10.73
CA TYR A 454 -40.17 -29.96 -11.86
C TYR A 454 -39.08 -30.98 -11.50
N PRO A 455 -39.03 -32.15 -12.19
CA PRO A 455 -38.23 -33.29 -11.73
C PRO A 455 -36.75 -33.19 -12.08
N TYR A 456 -36.38 -32.48 -13.16
CA TYR A 456 -35.03 -32.55 -13.72
C TYR A 456 -34.11 -31.49 -13.09
N ARG A 457 -33.58 -31.82 -11.91
CA ARG A 457 -32.68 -30.97 -11.12
C ARG A 457 -31.59 -31.80 -10.44
N GLU A 458 -30.47 -31.19 -10.10
CA GLU A 458 -29.43 -31.83 -9.30
C GLU A 458 -28.65 -30.81 -8.47
N ILE A 459 -28.02 -31.24 -7.38
CA ILE A 459 -27.09 -30.42 -6.61
C ILE A 459 -25.77 -30.30 -7.36
N GLU A 460 -25.28 -29.07 -7.50
CA GLU A 460 -23.93 -28.78 -7.95
C GLU A 460 -22.97 -28.79 -6.76
N TYR A 461 -22.02 -29.71 -6.78
CA TYR A 461 -20.99 -29.86 -5.78
C TYR A 461 -19.68 -29.29 -6.26
N ALA A 462 -18.91 -28.70 -5.36
CA ALA A 462 -17.48 -28.47 -5.52
C ALA A 462 -16.73 -29.45 -4.61
N TYR A 463 -15.78 -30.18 -5.20
CA TYR A 463 -14.94 -31.13 -4.49
C TYR A 463 -13.51 -30.64 -4.39
N THR A 464 -12.91 -30.85 -3.22
CA THR A 464 -11.46 -30.75 -2.97
C THR A 464 -10.93 -32.09 -2.49
N TYR A 465 -9.63 -32.32 -2.61
CA TYR A 465 -9.00 -33.47 -1.96
C TYR A 465 -8.66 -33.12 -0.52
N GLY A 466 -9.32 -33.78 0.44
CA GLY A 466 -9.34 -33.36 1.84
C GLY A 466 -10.02 -31.99 2.03
N ARG A 467 -10.02 -31.52 3.28
CA ARG A 467 -10.43 -30.15 3.59
C ARG A 467 -9.27 -29.19 3.28
N PRO A 468 -9.47 -28.15 2.45
CA PRO A 468 -8.42 -27.19 2.17
C PRO A 468 -8.07 -26.39 3.45
N PRO A 469 -6.82 -25.94 3.62
CA PRO A 469 -6.46 -25.01 4.70
C PRO A 469 -7.30 -23.73 4.65
N ALA A 470 -7.63 -23.17 5.80
CA ALA A 470 -8.51 -22.00 5.89
C ALA A 470 -7.94 -20.77 5.17
N ASP A 471 -6.62 -20.62 5.19
CA ASP A 471 -5.79 -19.60 4.54
C ASP A 471 -5.40 -19.95 3.09
N SER A 472 -6.10 -20.90 2.47
CA SER A 472 -5.84 -21.28 1.07
C SER A 472 -6.78 -20.62 0.09
N LEU A 473 -6.27 -20.34 -1.10
CA LEU A 473 -7.07 -19.84 -2.23
C LEU A 473 -8.29 -20.73 -2.56
N ALA A 474 -8.20 -22.05 -2.39
CA ALA A 474 -9.36 -22.92 -2.59
C ALA A 474 -10.45 -22.67 -1.54
N SER A 475 -10.07 -22.52 -0.26
CA SER A 475 -11.00 -22.21 0.83
C SER A 475 -11.68 -20.86 0.61
N SER A 476 -10.90 -19.79 0.39
CA SER A 476 -11.43 -18.44 0.16
C SER A 476 -12.31 -18.36 -1.08
N PHE A 477 -11.94 -19.04 -2.17
CA PHE A 477 -12.78 -19.08 -3.38
C PHE A 477 -14.11 -19.80 -3.16
N LEU A 478 -14.13 -20.92 -2.41
CA LEU A 478 -15.37 -21.62 -2.07
C LEU A 478 -16.27 -20.78 -1.17
N SER A 479 -15.72 -20.14 -0.14
CA SER A 479 -16.46 -19.21 0.72
C SER A 479 -17.03 -18.04 -0.09
N TYR A 480 -16.25 -17.47 -1.03
CA TYR A 480 -16.77 -16.45 -1.93
C TYR A 480 -17.92 -16.96 -2.79
N ALA A 481 -17.84 -18.16 -3.34
CA ALA A 481 -18.90 -18.73 -4.17
C ALA A 481 -20.21 -18.97 -3.39
N VAL A 482 -20.13 -19.34 -2.11
CA VAL A 482 -21.29 -19.75 -1.30
C VAL A 482 -21.83 -18.62 -0.43
N ASP A 483 -20.96 -17.87 0.24
CA ASP A 483 -21.35 -16.94 1.30
C ASP A 483 -21.46 -15.49 0.81
N ASN A 484 -20.58 -15.09 -0.11
CA ASN A 484 -20.54 -13.73 -0.62
C ASN A 484 -21.77 -13.42 -1.50
N GLY A 485 -22.33 -12.21 -1.34
CA GLY A 485 -23.50 -11.75 -2.10
C GLY A 485 -23.26 -11.73 -3.61
N THR A 486 -22.06 -11.32 -4.05
CA THR A 486 -21.68 -11.30 -5.47
C THR A 486 -21.55 -12.72 -6.02
N GLY A 487 -20.91 -13.63 -5.29
CA GLY A 487 -20.77 -15.03 -5.69
C GLY A 487 -22.14 -15.70 -5.88
N LYS A 488 -23.03 -15.54 -4.90
CA LYS A 488 -24.43 -15.99 -5.01
C LYS A 488 -25.17 -15.34 -6.18
N GLY A 489 -24.94 -14.05 -6.42
CA GLY A 489 -25.51 -13.32 -7.54
C GLY A 489 -25.10 -13.89 -8.90
N VAL A 490 -23.84 -14.31 -9.06
CA VAL A 490 -23.37 -15.00 -10.28
C VAL A 490 -24.12 -16.32 -10.48
N VAL A 491 -24.18 -17.16 -9.45
CA VAL A 491 -24.89 -18.45 -9.50
C VAL A 491 -26.36 -18.26 -9.90
N ALA A 492 -27.05 -17.28 -9.31
CA ALA A 492 -28.44 -16.94 -9.63
C ALA A 492 -28.62 -16.39 -11.05
N THR A 493 -27.71 -15.54 -11.51
CA THR A 493 -27.76 -14.95 -12.88
C THR A 493 -27.70 -16.03 -13.96
N HIS A 494 -26.96 -17.11 -13.69
CA HIS A 494 -26.89 -18.28 -14.57
C HIS A 494 -28.03 -19.28 -14.35
N GLY A 495 -29.12 -18.90 -13.67
CA GLY A 495 -30.33 -19.72 -13.55
C GLY A 495 -30.23 -20.90 -12.59
N HIS A 496 -29.26 -20.88 -11.66
CA HIS A 496 -29.13 -21.87 -10.61
C HIS A 496 -29.59 -21.27 -9.27
N LEU A 497 -30.13 -22.10 -8.37
CA LEU A 497 -30.48 -21.66 -7.01
C LEU A 497 -29.24 -21.78 -6.11
N PRO A 498 -28.63 -20.69 -5.59
CA PRO A 498 -27.44 -20.80 -4.76
C PRO A 498 -27.76 -21.43 -3.40
N CYS A 499 -26.97 -22.40 -2.96
CA CYS A 499 -27.20 -23.11 -1.70
C CYS A 499 -27.06 -22.19 -0.46
N GLY A 500 -26.29 -21.11 -0.54
CA GLY A 500 -26.13 -20.13 0.54
C GLY A 500 -27.30 -19.13 0.71
N THR A 501 -28.43 -19.34 0.03
CA THR A 501 -29.67 -18.55 0.22
C THR A 501 -30.62 -19.24 1.19
N PRO A 502 -31.56 -18.54 1.86
CA PRO A 502 -32.52 -19.18 2.77
C PRO A 502 -33.35 -20.30 2.13
N VAL A 503 -33.70 -20.15 0.84
CA VAL A 503 -34.39 -21.20 0.07
C VAL A 503 -33.40 -22.31 -0.29
N GLY A 504 -32.21 -21.96 -0.79
CA GLY A 504 -31.15 -22.89 -1.13
C GLY A 504 -30.74 -23.80 0.02
N LEU A 505 -30.57 -23.27 1.24
CA LEU A 505 -30.22 -24.06 2.42
C LEU A 505 -31.26 -25.16 2.72
N ARG A 506 -32.56 -24.86 2.50
CA ARG A 506 -33.65 -25.84 2.69
C ARG A 506 -33.69 -26.90 1.60
N VAL A 507 -33.33 -26.56 0.36
CA VAL A 507 -33.36 -27.50 -0.77
C VAL A 507 -32.07 -28.31 -0.82
N CYS A 508 -30.92 -27.66 -0.74
CA CYS A 508 -29.61 -28.30 -0.72
C CYS A 508 -29.35 -29.10 0.56
N GLY A 509 -30.06 -28.84 1.66
CA GLY A 509 -29.91 -29.58 2.93
C GLY A 509 -30.80 -30.82 3.04
N LYS A 510 -31.73 -31.04 2.10
CA LYS A 510 -32.48 -32.30 2.03
C LYS A 510 -31.62 -33.33 1.31
N ASP A 511 -31.37 -34.45 1.96
CA ASP A 511 -30.85 -35.63 1.27
C ASP A 511 -32.06 -36.23 0.51
N ASP A 512 -32.11 -35.97 -0.81
CA ASP A 512 -33.12 -36.51 -1.74
C ASP A 512 -32.83 -37.99 -2.07
#